data_AF-A0A661QMU8-F1
#
_entry.id   AF-A0A661QMU8-F1
#
_cell.length_a   1.000
_cell.length_b   1.000
_cell.length_c   1.000
_cell.angle_alpha   90.00
_cell.angle_beta   90.00
_cell.angle_gamma   90.00
#
_symmetry.space_group_name_H-M   'P 1'
#
loop_
_entity.id
_entity.type
_entity.pdbx_description
1 polymer ?
#
loop_
_entity_poly.entity_id
_entity_poly.type
_entity_poly.pdbx_seq_one_letter_code
_entity_poly.pdbx_strand_id
1 'polypeptide(L)'
;MVNNGKKNRHNRPKRATTGDYFKKLNFRVKLGLLLSLIVPVSVLSLYFHFQFNYTLKNSGKLHLSTLAESERNTIDLFLQERVVNIFSLLHSSDFSASPTKSDMEHYIENLRQMSDAFVDVGFFNPMGIQTGYAGPFPFLYDKDYSKEKWFSDLLGHKKNYYISDIYLGFRNKPHFTIAVKQIIDQKPYVMRATLDPERFYQFISSISRGKGIESFLINQKGAYQVVSSTIGKPLKKSQFIPSDQDGVTEIEVNGEKALVSHVWLKEVDWALIAMQPLRNAFQEMYKARNILIAGSMFLLIIISGFLWMITDRLLKKAQLIADSRENLKYQLIQASKLASIGELATGIAHEINNPLAIISAESGVLKDMFNPEFDLDNSPDKVREELGYIDDAVSRARVIT
;
A
#
# COMPACT_ATOMS: atom_id res chain seq x y z
N MET A 1 30.04 82.21 11.38
CA MET A 1 30.01 82.03 9.91
C MET A 1 29.38 80.67 9.59
N VAL A 2 28.27 80.69 8.84
CA VAL A 2 27.84 79.72 7.81
C VAL A 2 27.61 78.26 8.28
N ASN A 3 26.38 77.85 8.62
CA ASN A 3 25.27 77.47 7.71
C ASN A 3 25.58 76.21 6.86
N ASN A 4 24.88 75.09 7.05
CA ASN A 4 23.68 74.77 6.26
C ASN A 4 23.20 73.31 6.48
N GLY A 5 21.88 73.16 6.53
CA GLY A 5 21.18 71.95 6.94
C GLY A 5 21.29 70.75 5.98
N LYS A 6 21.37 69.56 6.57
CA LYS A 6 21.08 68.30 5.87
C LYS A 6 19.57 68.04 5.88
N LYS A 7 18.99 68.25 4.70
CA LYS A 7 17.62 67.88 4.30
C LYS A 7 17.27 66.45 4.75
N ASN A 8 16.23 66.35 5.58
CA ASN A 8 15.41 65.14 5.73
C ASN A 8 14.79 64.79 4.37
N ARG A 9 15.35 63.80 3.67
CA ARG A 9 14.69 63.15 2.53
C ARG A 9 13.59 62.25 3.08
N HIS A 10 12.34 62.69 2.94
CA HIS A 10 11.17 61.82 3.05
C HIS A 10 11.31 60.67 2.05
N ASN A 11 11.64 59.47 2.55
CA ASN A 11 11.47 58.21 1.86
C ASN A 11 9.96 57.96 1.71
N ARG A 12 9.36 58.40 0.60
CA ARG A 12 8.04 57.89 0.19
C ARG A 12 8.21 56.42 -0.21
N PRO A 13 7.48 55.47 0.39
CA PRO A 13 7.56 54.08 -0.05
C PRO A 13 7.10 53.99 -1.50
N LYS A 14 7.92 53.39 -2.37
CA LYS A 14 7.53 53.03 -3.74
C LYS A 14 6.24 52.20 -3.65
N ARG A 15 5.11 52.73 -4.15
CA ARG A 15 3.89 51.94 -4.33
C ARG A 15 4.27 50.72 -5.17
N ALA A 16 4.09 49.53 -4.62
CA ALA A 16 4.24 48.29 -5.37
C ALA A 16 3.32 48.40 -6.60
N THR A 17 3.89 48.21 -7.80
CA THR A 17 3.09 48.18 -9.02
C THR A 17 2.11 47.01 -8.93
N THR A 18 0.91 47.17 -9.49
CA THR A 18 -0.16 46.14 -9.47
C THR A 18 0.36 44.76 -9.90
N GLY A 19 1.30 44.71 -10.85
CA GLY A 19 1.97 43.48 -11.28
C GLY A 19 2.81 42.77 -10.21
N ASP A 20 3.53 43.49 -9.33
CA ASP A 20 4.32 42.88 -8.26
C ASP A 20 3.44 42.28 -7.16
N TYR A 21 2.27 42.90 -6.92
CA TYR A 21 1.25 42.36 -6.02
C TYR A 21 0.68 41.04 -6.54
N PHE A 22 0.24 40.99 -7.80
CA PHE A 22 -0.33 39.78 -8.41
C PHE A 22 0.71 38.64 -8.53
N LYS A 23 1.99 38.93 -8.78
CA LYS A 23 3.06 37.90 -8.76
C LYS A 23 3.22 37.24 -7.39
N LYS A 24 3.28 38.03 -6.31
CA LYS A 24 3.36 37.50 -4.93
C LYS A 24 2.11 36.72 -4.54
N LEU A 25 0.94 37.21 -4.94
CA LEU A 25 -0.34 36.53 -4.72
C LEU A 25 -0.39 35.18 -5.45
N ASN A 26 0.07 35.13 -6.71
CA ASN A 26 0.14 33.90 -7.51
C ASN A 26 0.95 32.80 -6.81
N PHE A 27 2.15 33.16 -6.33
CA PHE A 27 3.02 32.21 -5.64
C PHE A 27 2.39 31.69 -4.34
N ARG A 28 1.82 32.57 -3.51
CA ARG A 28 1.20 32.18 -2.23
C ARG A 28 -0.03 31.28 -2.43
N VAL A 29 -0.89 31.60 -3.40
CA VAL A 29 -2.08 30.80 -3.71
C VAL A 29 -1.67 29.43 -4.25
N LYS A 30 -0.71 29.39 -5.19
CA LYS A 30 -0.18 28.13 -5.73
C LYS A 30 0.44 27.26 -4.62
N LEU A 31 1.28 27.85 -3.77
CA LEU A 31 1.91 27.14 -2.66
C LEU A 31 0.87 26.60 -1.66
N GLY A 32 -0.11 27.42 -1.27
CA GLY A 32 -1.16 27.01 -0.33
C GLY A 32 -2.02 25.86 -0.87
N LEU A 33 -2.44 25.93 -2.14
CA LEU A 33 -3.21 24.86 -2.77
C LEU A 33 -2.38 23.58 -2.91
N LEU A 34 -1.13 23.70 -3.33
CA LEU A 34 -0.23 22.55 -3.49
C LEU A 34 0.05 21.86 -2.14
N LEU A 35 0.25 22.62 -1.07
CA LEU A 35 0.37 22.09 0.30
C LEU A 35 -0.93 21.41 0.75
N SER A 36 -2.10 21.99 0.46
CA SER A 36 -3.40 21.38 0.79
C SER A 36 -3.63 20.04 0.12
N LEU A 37 -3.03 19.81 -1.07
CA LEU A 37 -3.11 18.55 -1.80
C LEU A 37 -2.06 17.53 -1.32
N ILE A 38 -0.80 17.97 -1.16
CA ILE A 38 0.31 17.07 -0.85
C ILE A 38 0.27 16.59 0.60
N VAL A 39 -0.07 17.46 1.56
CA VAL A 39 0.04 17.11 2.99
C VAL A 39 -0.87 15.93 3.36
N PRO A 40 -2.18 15.94 3.06
CA PRO A 40 -3.05 14.81 3.40
C PRO A 40 -2.63 13.52 2.70
N VAL A 41 -2.25 13.59 1.42
CA VAL A 41 -1.83 12.42 0.64
C VAL A 41 -0.51 11.85 1.16
N SER A 42 0.42 12.69 1.59
CA SER A 42 1.69 12.26 2.19
C SER A 42 1.48 11.57 3.53
N VAL A 43 0.59 12.12 4.38
CA VAL A 43 0.22 11.50 5.65
C VAL A 43 -0.44 10.15 5.43
N LEU A 44 -1.39 10.08 4.49
CA LEU A 44 -2.07 8.83 4.14
C LEU A 44 -1.09 7.79 3.56
N SER A 45 -0.18 8.21 2.68
CA SER A 45 0.85 7.36 2.10
C SER A 45 1.80 6.81 3.17
N LEU A 46 2.22 7.64 4.12
CA LEU A 46 3.06 7.23 5.25
C LEU A 46 2.34 6.21 6.15
N TYR A 47 1.07 6.46 6.46
CA TYR A 47 0.24 5.53 7.22
C TYR A 47 0.15 4.16 6.53
N PHE A 48 -0.21 4.13 5.25
CA PHE A 48 -0.26 2.88 4.50
C PHE A 48 1.09 2.19 4.38
N HIS A 49 2.20 2.93 4.29
CA HIS A 49 3.53 2.34 4.28
C HIS A 49 3.81 1.53 5.55
N PHE A 50 3.54 2.11 6.72
CA PHE A 50 3.71 1.41 8.00
C PHE A 50 2.71 0.27 8.17
N GLN A 51 1.44 0.52 7.88
CA GLN A 51 0.38 -0.47 8.04
C GLN A 51 0.56 -1.67 7.11
N PHE A 52 1.06 -1.45 5.89
CA PHE A 52 1.35 -2.50 4.93
C PHE A 52 2.42 -3.44 5.46
N ASN A 53 3.56 -2.94 5.95
CA ASN A 53 4.62 -3.82 6.49
C ASN A 53 4.13 -4.65 7.69
N TYR A 54 3.34 -4.06 8.58
CA TYR A 54 2.75 -4.77 9.71
C TYR A 54 1.74 -5.85 9.27
N THR A 55 0.82 -5.47 8.39
CA THR A 55 -0.23 -6.37 7.88
C THR A 55 0.35 -7.50 7.06
N LEU A 56 1.35 -7.22 6.20
CA LEU A 56 2.08 -8.22 5.41
C LEU A 56 2.69 -9.29 6.31
N LYS A 57 3.41 -8.86 7.36
CA LYS A 57 4.07 -9.79 8.27
C LYS A 57 3.06 -10.70 8.97
N ASN A 58 1.96 -10.15 9.48
CA ASN A 58 0.96 -10.95 10.19
C ASN A 58 0.16 -11.84 9.25
N SER A 59 -0.23 -11.35 8.08
CA SER A 59 -0.94 -12.13 7.06
C SER A 59 -0.07 -13.25 6.51
N GLY A 60 1.22 -13.00 6.26
CA GLY A 60 2.18 -14.00 5.83
C GLY A 60 2.40 -15.09 6.88
N LYS A 61 2.52 -14.70 8.17
CA LYS A 61 2.59 -15.66 9.28
C LYS A 61 1.35 -16.54 9.36
N LEU A 62 0.15 -15.94 9.31
CA LEU A 62 -1.10 -16.69 9.36
C LEU A 62 -1.23 -17.65 8.18
N HIS A 63 -0.94 -17.18 6.96
CA HIS A 63 -0.99 -18.00 5.76
C HIS A 63 -0.04 -19.19 5.81
N LEU A 64 1.22 -18.97 6.21
CA LEU A 64 2.19 -20.05 6.36
C LEU A 64 1.79 -21.03 7.45
N SER A 65 1.23 -20.55 8.57
CA SER A 65 0.69 -21.41 9.64
C SER A 65 -0.43 -22.32 9.12
N THR A 66 -1.41 -21.77 8.39
CA THR A 66 -2.51 -22.55 7.80
C THR A 66 -1.98 -23.61 6.83
N LEU A 67 -1.00 -23.26 6.01
CA LEU A 67 -0.46 -24.18 5.03
C LEU A 67 0.40 -25.27 5.67
N ALA A 68 1.23 -24.92 6.66
CA ALA A 68 2.00 -25.90 7.44
C ALA A 68 1.06 -26.87 8.18
N GLU A 69 -0.05 -26.40 8.74
CA GLU A 69 -1.03 -27.26 9.38
C GLU A 69 -1.77 -28.16 8.39
N SER A 70 -2.10 -27.64 7.20
CA SER A 70 -2.63 -28.47 6.11
C SER A 70 -1.64 -29.56 5.69
N GLU A 71 -0.36 -29.22 5.52
CA GLU A 71 0.70 -30.17 5.19
C GLU A 71 0.88 -31.22 6.29
N ARG A 72 0.91 -30.80 7.56
CA ARG A 72 0.92 -31.72 8.71
C ARG A 72 -0.22 -32.73 8.62
N ASN A 73 -1.45 -32.26 8.42
CA ASN A 73 -2.62 -33.15 8.35
C ASN A 73 -2.51 -34.14 7.19
N THR A 74 -2.04 -33.72 6.01
CA THR A 74 -1.82 -34.61 4.88
C THR A 74 -0.72 -35.65 5.15
N ILE A 75 0.35 -35.26 5.84
CA ILE A 75 1.43 -36.17 6.24
C ILE A 75 0.95 -37.17 7.28
N ASP A 76 0.22 -36.73 8.30
CA ASP A 76 -0.37 -37.59 9.32
C ASP A 76 -1.30 -38.64 8.66
N LEU A 77 -2.18 -38.21 7.76
CA LEU A 77 -3.07 -39.11 7.01
C LEU A 77 -2.29 -40.11 6.16
N PHE A 78 -1.24 -39.66 5.47
CA PHE A 78 -0.39 -40.56 4.69
C PHE A 78 0.22 -41.64 5.59
N LEU A 79 0.80 -41.28 6.74
CA LEU A 79 1.39 -42.24 7.66
C LEU A 79 0.34 -43.22 8.22
N GLN A 80 -0.83 -42.72 8.62
CA GLN A 80 -1.95 -43.56 9.08
C GLN A 80 -2.39 -44.57 8.02
N GLU A 81 -2.52 -44.14 6.76
CA GLU A 81 -2.89 -45.02 5.66
C GLU A 81 -1.85 -46.13 5.48
N ARG A 82 -0.55 -45.83 5.57
CA ARG A 82 0.51 -46.84 5.51
C ARG A 82 0.46 -47.82 6.69
N VAL A 83 0.16 -47.34 7.90
CA VAL A 83 -0.06 -48.21 9.07
C VAL A 83 -1.21 -49.18 8.81
N VAL A 84 -2.35 -48.69 8.31
CA VAL A 84 -3.52 -49.51 7.97
C VAL A 84 -3.19 -50.54 6.89
N ASN A 85 -2.47 -50.14 5.84
CA ASN A 85 -2.07 -51.03 4.75
C ASN A 85 -1.17 -52.18 5.23
N ILE A 86 -0.31 -51.96 6.22
CA ILE A 86 0.53 -53.02 6.80
C ILE A 86 -0.28 -53.86 7.79
N PHE A 87 -1.15 -53.22 8.58
CA PHE A 87 -2.00 -53.89 9.55
C PHE A 87 -2.97 -54.89 8.89
N SER A 88 -3.49 -54.56 7.70
CA SER A 88 -4.38 -55.45 6.94
C SER A 88 -3.70 -56.75 6.50
N LEU A 89 -2.37 -56.76 6.32
CA LEU A 89 -1.61 -57.98 5.97
C LEU A 89 -1.62 -59.02 7.10
N LEU A 90 -1.72 -58.59 8.36
CA LEU A 90 -1.83 -59.51 9.50
C LEU A 90 -3.26 -60.00 9.76
N HIS A 91 -4.26 -59.31 9.18
CA HIS A 91 -5.68 -59.60 9.37
C HIS A 91 -6.34 -60.21 8.11
N SER A 92 -5.56 -60.51 7.07
CA SER A 92 -6.06 -61.18 5.87
C SER A 92 -6.46 -62.61 6.17
N SER A 93 -7.47 -63.13 5.47
CA SER A 93 -7.87 -64.55 5.56
C SER A 93 -6.73 -65.52 5.27
N ASP A 94 -5.77 -65.08 4.47
CA ASP A 94 -4.64 -65.88 3.99
C ASP A 94 -3.39 -65.71 4.88
N PHE A 95 -3.56 -65.14 6.07
CA PHE A 95 -2.45 -64.92 7.01
C PHE A 95 -1.92 -66.25 7.56
N SER A 96 -0.59 -66.41 7.55
CA SER A 96 0.11 -67.56 8.15
C SER A 96 1.20 -67.08 9.11
N ALA A 97 1.30 -67.74 10.28
CA ALA A 97 2.40 -67.52 11.23
C ALA A 97 3.76 -68.04 10.72
N SER A 98 3.78 -68.65 9.54
CA SER A 98 5.00 -69.06 8.82
C SER A 98 4.78 -68.76 7.33
N PRO A 99 4.89 -67.48 6.93
CA PRO A 99 4.62 -67.08 5.55
C PRO A 99 5.67 -67.66 4.61
N THR A 100 5.22 -68.14 3.45
CA THR A 100 6.10 -68.61 2.39
C THR A 100 6.72 -67.42 1.65
N LYS A 101 7.74 -67.70 0.81
CA LYS A 101 8.34 -66.67 -0.05
C LYS A 101 7.29 -66.02 -0.98
N SER A 102 6.37 -66.83 -1.52
CA SER A 102 5.30 -66.37 -2.41
C SER A 102 4.34 -65.42 -1.68
N ASP A 103 4.00 -65.72 -0.42
CA ASP A 103 3.13 -64.85 0.38
C ASP A 103 3.78 -63.49 0.61
N MET A 104 5.07 -63.49 0.96
CA MET A 104 5.83 -62.25 1.17
C MET A 104 5.96 -61.42 -0.11
N GLU A 105 6.20 -62.07 -1.27
CA GLU A 105 6.22 -61.42 -2.59
C GLU A 105 4.86 -60.77 -2.91
N HIS A 106 3.75 -61.47 -2.65
CA HIS A 106 2.41 -60.91 -2.81
C HIS A 106 2.14 -59.72 -1.88
N TYR A 107 2.56 -59.80 -0.62
CA TYR A 107 2.39 -58.70 0.35
C TYR A 107 3.12 -57.43 -0.08
N ILE A 108 4.38 -57.52 -0.53
CA ILE A 108 5.11 -56.32 -0.97
C ILE A 108 4.54 -55.74 -2.27
N GLU A 109 4.05 -56.58 -3.18
CA GLU A 109 3.37 -56.12 -4.39
C GLU A 109 2.11 -55.33 -4.07
N ASN A 110 1.25 -55.85 -3.17
CA ASN A 110 0.04 -55.16 -2.71
C ASN A 110 0.38 -53.81 -2.05
N LEU A 111 1.40 -53.77 -1.19
CA LEU A 111 1.85 -52.52 -0.57
C LEU A 111 2.35 -51.52 -1.62
N ARG A 112 3.15 -51.97 -2.60
CA ARG A 112 3.69 -51.12 -3.67
C ARG A 112 2.63 -50.59 -4.64
N GLN A 113 1.54 -51.33 -4.84
CA GLN A 113 0.39 -50.83 -5.60
C GLN A 113 -0.30 -49.65 -4.89
N MET A 114 -0.33 -49.66 -3.56
CA MET A 114 -0.89 -48.57 -2.75
C MET A 114 0.07 -47.38 -2.62
N SER A 115 1.38 -47.64 -2.53
CA SER A 115 2.40 -46.59 -2.53
C SER A 115 3.74 -47.11 -3.00
N ASP A 116 4.31 -46.42 -3.96
CA ASP A 116 5.63 -46.71 -4.50
C ASP A 116 6.78 -46.41 -3.51
N ALA A 117 6.47 -45.85 -2.32
CA ALA A 117 7.42 -45.58 -1.25
C ALA A 117 7.88 -46.84 -0.49
N PHE A 118 7.13 -47.94 -0.56
CA PHE A 118 7.48 -49.19 0.12
C PHE A 118 8.66 -49.91 -0.55
N VAL A 119 9.72 -50.14 0.23
CA VAL A 119 10.95 -50.78 -0.25
C VAL A 119 10.90 -52.30 -0.05
N ASP A 120 10.56 -52.73 1.16
CA ASP A 120 10.51 -54.14 1.53
C ASP A 120 9.55 -54.40 2.70
N VAL A 121 9.14 -55.65 2.86
CA VAL A 121 8.27 -56.14 3.93
C VAL A 121 8.92 -57.33 4.63
N GLY A 122 8.76 -57.41 5.94
CA GLY A 122 9.32 -58.46 6.78
C GLY A 122 8.33 -58.92 7.83
N PHE A 123 8.34 -60.23 8.09
CA PHE A 123 7.54 -60.87 9.13
C PHE A 123 8.45 -61.40 10.23
N PHE A 124 8.05 -61.17 11.48
CA PHE A 124 8.85 -61.41 12.66
C PHE A 124 8.11 -62.31 13.62
N ASN A 125 8.82 -63.33 14.11
CA ASN A 125 8.31 -64.19 15.15
C ASN A 125 8.38 -63.48 16.53
N PRO A 126 7.81 -64.08 17.59
CA PRO A 126 7.79 -63.49 18.94
C PRO A 126 9.17 -63.29 19.57
N MET A 127 10.22 -63.92 19.03
CA MET A 127 11.60 -63.73 19.48
C MET A 127 12.29 -62.56 18.79
N GLY A 128 11.65 -61.91 17.80
CA GLY A 128 12.24 -60.83 17.02
C GLY A 128 13.11 -61.31 15.85
N ILE A 129 13.06 -62.60 15.50
CA ILE A 129 13.74 -63.14 14.32
C ILE A 129 12.84 -62.93 13.11
N GLN A 130 13.43 -62.42 12.03
CA GLN A 130 12.73 -62.17 10.78
C GLN A 130 12.59 -63.47 9.96
N THR A 131 11.44 -64.14 10.09
CA THR A 131 11.15 -65.43 9.45
C THR A 131 10.51 -65.31 8.06
N GLY A 132 10.10 -64.10 7.65
CA GLY A 132 9.63 -63.81 6.30
C GLY A 132 10.25 -62.53 5.76
N TYR A 133 10.59 -62.50 4.47
CA TYR A 133 11.11 -61.30 3.81
C TYR A 133 10.76 -61.26 2.32
N ALA A 134 10.37 -60.07 1.84
CA ALA A 134 10.38 -59.75 0.42
C ALA A 134 10.88 -58.32 0.19
N GLY A 135 11.85 -58.19 -0.72
CA GLY A 135 12.53 -56.94 -0.98
C GLY A 135 13.91 -57.11 -1.61
N PRO A 136 14.65 -56.01 -1.84
CA PRO A 136 15.93 -56.03 -2.54
C PRO A 136 17.13 -56.47 -1.68
N PHE A 137 16.94 -56.80 -0.39
CA PHE A 137 18.00 -57.19 0.55
C PHE A 137 17.77 -58.60 1.15
N PRO A 138 17.92 -59.69 0.37
CA PRO A 138 17.62 -61.05 0.83
C PRO A 138 18.38 -61.50 2.08
N PHE A 139 19.55 -60.91 2.34
CA PHE A 139 20.39 -61.20 3.52
C PHE A 139 19.76 -60.76 4.87
N LEU A 140 18.61 -60.07 4.84
CA LEU A 140 17.84 -59.72 6.03
C LEU A 140 16.99 -60.88 6.56
N TYR A 141 16.78 -61.92 5.76
CA TYR A 141 16.13 -63.15 6.22
C TYR A 141 16.93 -63.77 7.38
N ASP A 142 16.22 -64.27 8.40
CA ASP A 142 16.78 -64.94 9.58
C ASP A 142 17.72 -64.05 10.43
N LYS A 143 17.58 -62.72 10.33
CA LYS A 143 18.25 -61.78 11.23
C LYS A 143 17.46 -61.56 12.51
N ASP A 144 18.18 -61.38 13.61
CA ASP A 144 17.62 -61.05 14.92
C ASP A 144 17.52 -59.52 15.10
N TYR A 145 16.28 -59.03 15.23
CA TYR A 145 15.94 -57.63 15.44
C TYR A 145 15.48 -57.34 16.88
N SER A 146 15.54 -58.31 17.80
CA SER A 146 15.10 -58.14 19.19
C SER A 146 15.77 -56.98 19.93
N LYS A 147 16.99 -56.61 19.50
CA LYS A 147 17.78 -55.51 20.07
C LYS A 147 17.59 -54.16 19.36
N GLU A 148 16.87 -54.14 18.25
CA GLU A 148 16.61 -52.88 17.52
C GLU A 148 15.60 -52.04 18.30
N LYS A 149 15.90 -50.74 18.44
CA LYS A 149 15.09 -49.81 19.25
C LYS A 149 13.61 -49.81 18.84
N TRP A 150 13.32 -49.81 17.54
CA TRP A 150 11.94 -49.79 17.06
C TRP A 150 11.15 -51.05 17.46
N PHE A 151 11.83 -52.19 17.59
CA PHE A 151 11.20 -53.46 17.96
C PHE A 151 10.87 -53.47 19.46
N SER A 152 11.83 -53.06 20.30
CA SER A 152 11.59 -52.92 21.74
C SER A 152 10.51 -51.88 22.05
N ASP A 153 10.52 -50.74 21.35
CA ASP A 153 9.53 -49.69 21.52
C ASP A 153 8.14 -50.21 21.09
N LEU A 154 8.01 -50.88 19.94
CA LEU A 154 6.73 -51.46 19.50
C LEU A 154 6.15 -52.42 20.55
N LEU A 155 6.96 -53.31 21.12
CA LEU A 155 6.49 -54.27 22.12
C LEU A 155 6.10 -53.58 23.44
N GLY A 156 6.85 -52.57 23.87
CA GLY A 156 6.60 -51.82 25.11
C GLY A 156 5.45 -50.80 25.03
N HIS A 157 5.10 -50.31 23.85
CA HIS A 157 4.05 -49.30 23.66
C HIS A 157 2.63 -49.89 23.68
N LYS A 158 1.65 -49.07 24.12
CA LYS A 158 0.22 -49.42 24.07
C LYS A 158 -0.36 -49.46 22.65
N LYS A 159 0.22 -48.68 21.72
CA LYS A 159 -0.19 -48.69 20.32
C LYS A 159 0.22 -50.01 19.66
N ASN A 160 -0.58 -50.50 18.73
CA ASN A 160 -0.27 -51.70 17.93
C ASN A 160 0.64 -51.41 16.73
N TYR A 161 1.18 -50.19 16.63
CA TYR A 161 2.11 -49.81 15.59
C TYR A 161 3.18 -48.87 16.14
N TYR A 162 4.28 -48.77 15.41
CA TYR A 162 5.39 -47.87 15.68
C TYR A 162 6.00 -47.39 14.37
N ILE A 163 6.29 -46.09 14.30
CA ILE A 163 6.97 -45.43 13.19
C ILE A 163 8.34 -44.99 13.71
N SER A 164 9.42 -45.54 13.16
CA SER A 164 10.76 -45.20 13.61
C SER A 164 11.24 -43.88 13.03
N ASP A 165 12.16 -43.21 13.73
CA ASP A 165 13.10 -42.28 13.09
C ASP A 165 13.84 -42.97 11.93
N ILE A 166 14.42 -42.18 11.04
CA ILE A 166 15.35 -42.68 10.03
C ILE A 166 16.60 -43.20 10.71
N TYR A 167 17.03 -44.38 10.27
CA TYR A 167 18.21 -45.08 10.74
C TYR A 167 18.80 -45.90 9.59
N LEU A 168 19.97 -46.49 9.82
CA LEU A 168 20.67 -47.30 8.82
C LEU A 168 20.28 -48.77 8.87
N GLY A 169 20.01 -49.30 10.07
CA GLY A 169 19.71 -50.70 10.35
C GLY A 169 20.73 -51.68 9.77
N PHE A 170 20.35 -52.94 9.64
CA PHE A 170 21.16 -53.97 8.95
C PHE A 170 21.37 -53.69 7.45
N ARG A 171 20.54 -52.84 6.85
CA ARG A 171 20.61 -52.44 5.44
C ARG A 171 21.76 -51.49 5.13
N ASN A 172 22.30 -50.82 6.15
CA ASN A 172 23.29 -49.75 6.02
C ASN A 172 22.89 -48.66 5.01
N LYS A 173 21.58 -48.35 4.93
CA LYS A 173 21.01 -47.30 4.06
C LYS A 173 19.95 -46.53 4.83
N PRO A 174 19.86 -45.19 4.69
CA PRO A 174 18.83 -44.40 5.36
C PRO A 174 17.42 -44.89 5.00
N HIS A 175 16.65 -45.25 6.01
CA HIS A 175 15.26 -45.60 5.87
C HIS A 175 14.53 -45.41 7.19
N PHE A 176 13.20 -45.29 7.14
CA PHE A 176 12.35 -45.42 8.32
C PHE A 176 11.42 -46.61 8.17
N THR A 177 10.99 -47.11 9.30
CA THR A 177 10.23 -48.34 9.40
C THR A 177 8.87 -48.07 10.02
N ILE A 178 7.84 -48.68 9.44
CA ILE A 178 6.53 -48.81 10.08
C ILE A 178 6.36 -50.27 10.44
N ALA A 179 6.20 -50.53 11.73
CA ALA A 179 6.01 -51.88 12.26
C ALA A 179 4.67 -51.95 12.99
N VAL A 180 3.93 -53.02 12.77
CA VAL A 180 2.64 -53.30 13.39
C VAL A 180 2.72 -54.64 14.12
N LYS A 181 2.11 -54.73 15.30
CA LYS A 181 2.04 -55.96 16.09
C LYS A 181 0.63 -56.50 16.17
N GLN A 182 0.52 -57.82 16.19
CA GLN A 182 -0.71 -58.55 16.48
C GLN A 182 -0.41 -59.67 17.47
N ILE A 183 -1.33 -59.89 18.41
CA ILE A 183 -1.22 -60.96 19.39
C ILE A 183 -2.00 -62.17 18.88
N ILE A 184 -1.31 -63.29 18.69
CA ILE A 184 -1.90 -64.57 18.25
C ILE A 184 -1.43 -65.62 19.26
N ASP A 185 -2.37 -66.35 19.86
CA ASP A 185 -2.09 -67.32 20.92
C ASP A 185 -1.20 -66.76 22.05
N GLN A 186 -1.52 -65.54 22.50
CA GLN A 186 -0.78 -64.78 23.51
C GLN A 186 0.65 -64.39 23.13
N LYS A 187 1.07 -64.59 21.87
CA LYS A 187 2.40 -64.25 21.38
C LYS A 187 2.34 -63.08 20.41
N PRO A 188 3.23 -62.08 20.54
CA PRO A 188 3.27 -60.95 19.63
C PRO A 188 3.98 -61.34 18.33
N TYR A 189 3.28 -61.27 17.22
CA TYR A 189 3.85 -61.31 15.88
C TYR A 189 3.93 -59.90 15.32
N VAL A 190 4.95 -59.62 14.53
CA VAL A 190 5.19 -58.28 13.99
C VAL A 190 5.30 -58.34 12.47
N MET A 191 4.57 -57.45 11.80
CA MET A 191 4.75 -57.16 10.38
C MET A 191 5.41 -55.80 10.25
N ARG A 192 6.39 -55.70 9.37
CA ARG A 192 7.22 -54.50 9.24
C ARG A 192 7.41 -54.15 7.78
N ALA A 193 7.12 -52.91 7.41
CA ALA A 193 7.49 -52.37 6.11
C ALA A 193 8.48 -51.22 6.26
N THR A 194 9.39 -51.09 5.29
CA THR A 194 10.33 -49.97 5.23
C THR A 194 9.95 -49.05 4.09
N LEU A 195 10.05 -47.74 4.34
CA LEU A 195 9.80 -46.70 3.34
C LEU A 195 11.08 -45.99 2.94
N ASP A 196 11.14 -45.56 1.68
CA ASP A 196 12.21 -44.75 1.13
C ASP A 196 12.03 -43.26 1.52
N PRO A 197 12.97 -42.66 2.28
CA PRO A 197 12.90 -41.25 2.65
C PRO A 197 12.83 -40.30 1.45
N GLU A 198 13.46 -40.62 0.33
CA GLU A 198 13.47 -39.76 -0.85
C GLU A 198 12.10 -39.75 -1.54
N ARG A 199 11.46 -40.91 -1.66
CA ARG A 199 10.09 -41.02 -2.20
C ARG A 199 9.10 -40.30 -1.31
N PHE A 200 9.29 -40.40 0.01
CA PHE A 200 8.46 -39.68 0.95
C PHE A 200 8.70 -38.16 0.88
N TYR A 201 9.94 -37.70 0.66
CA TYR A 201 10.23 -36.30 0.38
C TYR A 201 9.52 -35.81 -0.88
N GLN A 202 9.54 -36.60 -1.97
CA GLN A 202 8.83 -36.26 -3.21
C GLN A 202 7.33 -36.09 -2.99
N PHE A 203 6.71 -36.96 -2.18
CA PHE A 203 5.32 -36.80 -1.76
C PHE A 203 5.10 -35.47 -1.01
N ILE A 204 5.90 -35.17 0.01
CA ILE A 204 5.78 -33.90 0.77
C ILE A 204 5.94 -32.69 -0.17
N SER A 205 6.97 -32.69 -1.01
CA SER A 205 7.24 -31.60 -1.95
C SER A 205 6.14 -31.39 -2.99
N SER A 206 5.35 -32.43 -3.28
CA SER A 206 4.20 -32.33 -4.19
C SER A 206 3.06 -31.48 -3.59
N ILE A 207 2.92 -31.47 -2.27
CA ILE A 207 1.90 -30.70 -1.54
C ILE A 207 2.23 -29.20 -1.56
N SER A 208 3.52 -28.87 -1.49
CA SER A 208 4.04 -27.49 -1.47
C SER A 208 4.36 -26.94 -2.87
N ARG A 209 4.21 -27.75 -3.93
CA ARG A 209 4.61 -27.38 -5.30
C ARG A 209 3.91 -26.10 -5.77
N GLY A 210 4.68 -25.14 -6.26
CA GLY A 210 4.18 -23.86 -6.75
C GLY A 210 3.81 -22.84 -5.67
N LYS A 211 3.92 -23.19 -4.38
CA LYS A 211 3.62 -22.29 -3.25
C LYS A 211 4.84 -21.52 -2.75
N GLY A 212 6.01 -21.74 -3.35
CA GLY A 212 7.27 -21.09 -2.98
C GLY A 212 7.75 -21.44 -1.57
N ILE A 213 7.33 -22.60 -1.06
CA ILE A 213 7.63 -23.09 0.28
C ILE A 213 8.52 -24.33 0.17
N GLU A 214 9.53 -24.36 1.03
CA GLU A 214 10.40 -25.50 1.21
C GLU A 214 10.06 -26.16 2.55
N SER A 215 9.66 -27.43 2.48
CA SER A 215 9.24 -28.22 3.64
C SER A 215 10.19 -29.40 3.87
N PHE A 216 10.51 -29.67 5.14
CA PHE A 216 11.31 -30.82 5.57
C PHE A 216 10.92 -31.25 6.99
N LEU A 217 11.27 -32.48 7.35
CA LEU A 217 10.96 -33.09 8.65
C LEU A 217 12.23 -33.25 9.48
N ILE A 218 12.16 -32.90 10.76
CA ILE A 218 13.22 -33.12 11.75
C ILE A 218 12.66 -33.87 12.96
N ASN A 219 13.48 -34.66 13.65
CA ASN A 219 13.08 -35.27 14.93
C ASN A 219 13.33 -34.32 16.12
N GLN A 220 12.94 -34.75 17.32
CA GLN A 220 13.18 -34.03 18.59
C GLN A 220 14.64 -33.62 18.85
N LYS A 221 15.60 -34.32 18.24
CA LYS A 221 17.04 -34.00 18.37
C LYS A 221 17.53 -33.00 17.31
N GLY A 222 16.62 -32.48 16.47
CA GLY A 222 16.92 -31.59 15.35
C GLY A 222 17.61 -32.29 14.17
N ALA A 223 17.59 -33.63 14.10
CA ALA A 223 18.19 -34.37 13.00
C ALA A 223 17.18 -34.52 11.85
N TYR A 224 17.65 -34.27 10.63
CA TYR A 224 16.83 -34.43 9.42
C TYR A 224 16.33 -35.86 9.29
N GLN A 225 15.01 -35.98 9.18
CA GLN A 225 14.34 -37.18 8.76
C GLN A 225 14.19 -37.07 7.24
N VAL A 226 13.27 -36.23 6.78
CA VAL A 226 12.94 -36.13 5.36
C VAL A 226 13.35 -34.75 4.88
N VAL A 227 14.29 -34.67 3.94
CA VAL A 227 14.90 -33.41 3.51
C VAL A 227 15.34 -33.51 2.06
N SER A 228 15.31 -32.39 1.35
CA SER A 228 15.89 -32.30 0.01
C SER A 228 17.40 -32.42 0.05
N SER A 229 17.99 -32.91 -1.04
CA SER A 229 19.44 -32.93 -1.23
C SER A 229 20.07 -31.52 -1.27
N THR A 230 19.28 -30.48 -1.56
CA THR A 230 19.73 -29.08 -1.58
C THR A 230 19.87 -28.49 -0.17
N ILE A 231 19.05 -28.93 0.78
CA ILE A 231 19.03 -28.41 2.16
C ILE A 231 19.94 -29.25 3.06
N GLY A 232 19.94 -30.58 2.90
CA GLY A 232 20.68 -31.44 3.81
C GLY A 232 20.69 -32.91 3.41
N LYS A 233 21.01 -33.76 4.38
CA LYS A 233 20.96 -35.21 4.25
C LYS A 233 20.28 -35.80 5.47
N PRO A 234 19.50 -36.89 5.33
CA PRO A 234 18.95 -37.61 6.47
C PRO A 234 20.04 -37.94 7.52
N LEU A 235 19.65 -38.03 8.80
CA LEU A 235 20.50 -38.26 9.97
C LEU A 235 21.43 -37.10 10.37
N LYS A 236 21.68 -36.12 9.51
CA LYS A 236 22.49 -34.94 9.85
C LYS A 236 21.67 -33.97 10.70
N LYS A 237 22.34 -33.24 11.60
CA LYS A 237 21.69 -32.16 12.36
C LYS A 237 21.32 -31.03 11.42
N SER A 238 20.11 -30.52 11.60
CA SER A 238 19.65 -29.30 10.96
C SER A 238 20.12 -28.06 11.74
N GLN A 239 20.08 -26.90 11.07
CA GLN A 239 20.26 -25.60 11.72
C GLN A 239 19.05 -25.18 12.56
N PHE A 240 17.97 -25.97 12.52
CA PHE A 240 16.71 -25.70 13.20
C PHE A 240 16.62 -26.58 14.44
N ILE A 241 16.33 -25.97 15.58
CA ILE A 241 16.01 -26.70 16.80
C ILE A 241 14.48 -26.63 16.93
N PRO A 242 13.79 -27.77 17.03
CA PRO A 242 12.34 -27.76 17.17
C PRO A 242 11.97 -27.00 18.45
N SER A 243 11.03 -26.06 18.30
CA SER A 243 10.50 -25.27 19.41
C SER A 243 9.35 -26.04 20.06
N ASP A 244 9.22 -25.97 21.38
CA ASP A 244 8.09 -26.61 22.08
C ASP A 244 6.74 -25.94 21.76
N GLN A 245 6.75 -24.74 21.16
CA GLN A 245 5.56 -24.04 20.71
C GLN A 245 5.47 -24.04 19.18
N ASP A 246 4.33 -24.51 18.68
CA ASP A 246 3.92 -24.34 17.29
C ASP A 246 3.81 -22.85 16.96
N GLY A 247 4.30 -22.46 15.79
CA GLY A 247 4.18 -21.07 15.37
C GLY A 247 5.13 -20.66 14.25
N VAL A 248 4.94 -19.42 13.78
CA VAL A 248 5.72 -18.84 12.70
C VAL A 248 6.67 -17.77 13.21
N THR A 249 7.96 -18.03 13.03
CA THR A 249 9.05 -17.11 13.37
C THR A 249 9.68 -16.53 12.11
N GLU A 250 10.32 -15.37 12.25
CA GLU A 250 11.15 -14.79 11.20
C GLU A 250 12.58 -15.09 11.57
N ILE A 251 13.30 -15.79 10.70
CA ILE A 251 14.72 -16.09 10.88
C ILE A 251 15.49 -15.70 9.63
N GLU A 252 16.79 -15.57 9.78
CA GLU A 252 17.69 -15.33 8.66
C GLU A 252 18.31 -16.65 8.22
N VAL A 253 18.06 -17.04 6.98
CA VAL A 253 18.59 -18.27 6.36
C VAL A 253 19.42 -17.86 5.16
N ASN A 254 20.70 -18.20 5.17
CA ASN A 254 21.65 -17.87 4.08
C ASN A 254 21.70 -16.36 3.74
N GLY A 255 21.52 -15.49 4.73
CA GLY A 255 21.53 -14.02 4.53
C GLY A 255 20.21 -13.44 4.00
N GLU A 256 19.18 -14.27 3.82
CA GLU A 256 17.83 -13.82 3.46
C GLU A 256 16.86 -14.05 4.61
N LYS A 257 15.97 -13.09 4.85
CA LYS A 257 14.88 -13.24 5.82
C LYS A 257 13.85 -14.24 5.29
N ALA A 258 13.50 -15.23 6.10
CA ALA A 258 12.48 -16.21 5.81
C ALA A 258 11.47 -16.32 6.95
N LEU A 259 10.21 -16.58 6.61
CA LEU A 259 9.21 -17.04 7.56
C LEU A 259 9.36 -18.54 7.70
N VAL A 260 9.44 -19.02 8.94
CA VAL A 260 9.60 -20.44 9.25
C VAL A 260 8.50 -20.85 10.21
N SER A 261 7.67 -21.78 9.76
CA SER A 261 6.66 -22.44 10.57
C SER A 261 7.19 -23.75 11.10
N HIS A 262 6.87 -24.01 12.36
CA HIS A 262 7.16 -25.26 13.05
C HIS A 262 5.86 -25.87 13.52
N VAL A 263 5.60 -27.14 13.15
CA VAL A 263 4.41 -27.87 13.59
C VAL A 263 4.77 -29.35 13.84
N TRP A 264 4.45 -29.87 15.02
CA TRP A 264 4.64 -31.29 15.34
C TRP A 264 3.62 -32.19 14.64
N LEU A 265 4.08 -33.28 14.02
CA LEU A 265 3.20 -34.36 13.54
C LEU A 265 2.50 -35.04 14.72
N LYS A 266 1.32 -35.62 14.48
CA LYS A 266 0.54 -36.33 15.53
C LYS A 266 0.89 -37.80 15.61
N GLU A 267 1.31 -38.39 14.49
CA GLU A 267 1.56 -39.83 14.39
C GLU A 267 2.96 -40.24 14.86
N VAL A 268 3.92 -39.34 14.73
CA VAL A 268 5.34 -39.57 15.02
C VAL A 268 5.95 -38.30 15.58
N ASP A 269 6.98 -38.43 16.42
CA ASP A 269 7.67 -37.32 17.09
C ASP A 269 8.60 -36.54 16.14
N TRP A 270 8.07 -36.16 14.98
CA TRP A 270 8.73 -35.33 13.98
C TRP A 270 8.06 -33.98 13.89
N ALA A 271 8.88 -32.94 13.72
CA ALA A 271 8.41 -31.60 13.42
C ALA A 271 8.52 -31.33 11.92
N LEU A 272 7.43 -30.84 11.34
CA LEU A 272 7.42 -30.23 10.02
C LEU A 272 7.93 -28.80 10.12
N ILE A 273 8.99 -28.54 9.37
CA ILE A 273 9.52 -27.20 9.17
C ILE A 273 9.13 -26.77 7.76
N ALA A 274 8.28 -25.75 7.68
CA ALA A 274 7.88 -25.12 6.42
C ALA A 274 8.48 -23.72 6.36
N MET A 275 9.31 -23.47 5.34
CA MET A 275 10.05 -22.23 5.17
C MET A 275 9.62 -21.50 3.91
N GLN A 276 9.41 -20.19 4.01
CA GLN A 276 9.12 -19.32 2.89
C GLN A 276 10.00 -18.06 2.91
N PRO A 277 10.86 -17.84 1.90
CA PRO A 277 11.62 -16.58 1.80
C PRO A 277 10.68 -15.37 1.73
N LEU A 278 10.94 -14.33 2.54
CA LEU A 278 10.09 -13.12 2.56
C LEU A 278 10.04 -12.44 1.20
N ARG A 279 11.13 -12.54 0.43
CA ARG A 279 11.18 -12.03 -0.94
C ARG A 279 10.04 -12.65 -1.73
N ASN A 280 9.99 -13.98 -1.83
CA ASN A 280 8.99 -14.73 -2.59
C ASN A 280 7.57 -14.54 -2.03
N ALA A 281 7.40 -14.57 -0.71
CA ALA A 281 6.11 -14.41 -0.06
C ALA A 281 5.40 -13.08 -0.42
N PHE A 282 6.18 -12.02 -0.67
CA PHE A 282 5.62 -10.66 -0.83
C PHE A 282 5.93 -10.01 -2.18
N GLN A 283 6.58 -10.67 -3.15
CA GLN A 283 6.92 -10.04 -4.44
C GLN A 283 5.69 -9.43 -5.13
N GLU A 284 4.60 -10.18 -5.20
CA GLU A 284 3.36 -9.74 -5.86
C GLU A 284 2.72 -8.56 -5.13
N MET A 285 2.74 -8.56 -3.79
CA MET A 285 2.23 -7.46 -2.99
C MET A 285 3.10 -6.21 -3.11
N TYR A 286 4.44 -6.35 -3.18
CA TYR A 286 5.34 -5.22 -3.42
C TYR A 286 5.17 -4.63 -4.83
N LYS A 287 4.97 -5.46 -5.86
CA LYS A 287 4.62 -4.98 -7.21
C LYS A 287 3.33 -4.19 -7.21
N ALA A 288 2.27 -4.73 -6.59
CA ALA A 288 0.98 -4.04 -6.46
C ALA A 288 1.11 -2.70 -5.73
N ARG A 289 1.87 -2.66 -4.63
CA ARG A 289 2.17 -1.40 -3.92
C ARG A 289 2.85 -0.38 -4.83
N ASN A 290 3.87 -0.79 -5.58
CA ASN A 290 4.61 0.11 -6.46
C ASN A 290 3.71 0.65 -7.59
N ILE A 291 2.82 -0.18 -8.15
CA ILE A 291 1.82 0.25 -9.13
C ILE A 291 0.86 1.29 -8.53
N LEU A 292 0.35 1.04 -7.32
CA LEU A 292 -0.53 1.98 -6.61
C LEU A 292 0.17 3.32 -6.30
N ILE A 293 1.42 3.28 -5.85
CA ILE A 293 2.22 4.50 -5.60
C ILE A 293 2.46 5.26 -6.91
N ALA A 294 2.88 4.57 -7.98
CA ALA A 294 3.12 5.19 -9.28
C ALA A 294 1.84 5.82 -9.84
N GLY A 295 0.70 5.13 -9.77
CA GLY A 295 -0.60 5.65 -10.19
C GLY A 295 -1.04 6.87 -9.36
N SER A 296 -0.82 6.84 -8.04
CA SER A 296 -1.14 7.97 -7.15
C SER A 296 -0.28 9.20 -7.45
N MET A 297 1.04 9.00 -7.69
CA MET A 297 1.94 10.09 -8.10
C MET A 297 1.56 10.66 -9.46
N PHE A 298 1.19 9.80 -10.41
CA PHE A 298 0.73 10.24 -11.73
C PHE A 298 -0.54 11.09 -11.63
N LEU A 299 -1.52 10.66 -10.84
CA LEU A 299 -2.75 11.42 -10.59
C LEU A 299 -2.47 12.76 -9.90
N LEU A 300 -1.58 12.78 -8.90
CA LEU A 300 -1.15 14.00 -8.22
C LEU A 300 -0.51 15.00 -9.18
N ILE A 301 0.34 14.54 -10.12
CA ILE A 301 0.98 15.39 -11.12
C ILE A 301 -0.08 16.00 -12.06
N ILE A 302 -1.05 15.20 -12.52
CA ILE A 302 -2.15 15.68 -13.37
C ILE A 302 -2.97 16.73 -12.65
N ILE A 303 -3.42 16.46 -11.41
CA ILE A 303 -4.23 17.40 -10.63
C ILE A 303 -3.44 18.68 -10.35
N SER A 304 -2.16 18.56 -9.98
CA SER A 304 -1.29 19.72 -9.74
C SER A 304 -1.13 20.56 -11.01
N GLY A 305 -0.95 19.92 -12.18
CA GLY A 305 -0.87 20.61 -13.47
C GLY A 305 -2.15 21.35 -13.84
N PHE A 306 -3.31 20.71 -13.66
CA PHE A 306 -4.62 21.34 -13.87
C PHE A 306 -4.83 22.52 -12.93
N LEU A 307 -4.53 22.34 -11.66
CA LEU A 307 -4.67 23.37 -10.64
C LEU A 307 -3.76 24.57 -10.95
N TRP A 308 -2.52 24.30 -11.39
CA TRP A 308 -1.59 25.32 -11.84
C TRP A 308 -2.11 26.10 -13.05
N MET A 309 -2.66 25.40 -14.05
CA MET A 309 -3.26 26.01 -15.24
C MET A 309 -4.48 26.88 -14.90
N ILE A 310 -5.38 26.38 -14.05
CA ILE A 310 -6.60 27.09 -13.64
C ILE A 310 -6.24 28.35 -12.85
N THR A 311 -5.36 28.25 -11.85
CA THR A 311 -4.93 29.39 -11.05
C THR A 311 -4.29 30.48 -11.91
N ASP A 312 -3.47 30.11 -12.91
CA ASP A 312 -2.85 31.08 -13.80
C ASP A 312 -3.88 31.82 -14.68
N ARG A 313 -4.87 31.09 -15.22
CA ARG A 313 -5.98 31.70 -15.99
C ARG A 313 -6.84 32.62 -15.13
N LEU A 314 -7.15 32.22 -13.89
CA LEU A 314 -7.98 33.01 -12.98
C LEU A 314 -7.27 34.30 -12.54
N LEU A 315 -5.98 34.23 -12.16
CA LEU A 315 -5.25 35.44 -11.77
C LEU A 315 -5.04 36.41 -12.94
N LYS A 316 -4.76 35.91 -14.15
CA LYS A 316 -4.66 36.77 -15.34
C LYS A 316 -5.97 37.51 -15.62
N LYS A 317 -7.11 36.81 -15.54
CA LYS A 317 -8.43 37.45 -15.67
C LYS A 317 -8.68 38.48 -14.56
N ALA A 318 -8.35 38.14 -13.31
CA ALA A 318 -8.50 39.04 -12.17
C ALA A 318 -7.67 40.33 -12.33
N GLN A 319 -6.45 40.22 -12.86
CA GLN A 319 -5.60 41.37 -13.14
C GLN A 319 -6.19 42.26 -14.25
N LEU A 320 -6.65 41.67 -15.36
CA LEU A 320 -7.29 42.42 -16.45
C LEU A 320 -8.55 43.17 -15.98
N ILE A 321 -9.36 42.56 -15.12
CA ILE A 321 -10.55 43.18 -14.53
C ILE A 321 -10.15 44.31 -13.57
N ALA A 322 -9.07 44.14 -12.79
CA ALA A 322 -8.58 45.19 -11.91
C ALA A 322 -8.09 46.41 -12.69
N ASP A 323 -7.31 46.19 -13.75
CA ASP A 323 -6.76 47.25 -14.60
C ASP A 323 -7.87 48.00 -15.36
N SER A 324 -8.87 47.28 -15.91
CA SER A 324 -10.01 47.91 -16.59
C SER A 324 -10.89 48.72 -15.62
N ARG A 325 -11.07 48.24 -14.39
CA ARG A 325 -11.79 48.98 -13.34
C ARG A 325 -11.07 50.26 -12.95
N GLU A 326 -9.74 50.24 -12.88
CA GLU A 326 -8.93 51.43 -12.61
C GLU A 326 -9.08 52.47 -13.73
N ASN A 327 -8.99 52.04 -15.00
CA ASN A 327 -9.20 52.92 -16.16
C ASN A 327 -10.62 53.52 -16.19
N LEU A 328 -11.65 52.71 -15.93
CA LEU A 328 -13.03 53.19 -15.89
C LEU A 328 -13.24 54.22 -14.77
N LYS A 329 -12.64 54.00 -13.59
CA LYS A 329 -12.65 55.00 -12.51
C LYS A 329 -12.01 56.32 -12.95
N TYR A 330 -10.88 56.27 -13.64
CA TYR A 330 -10.24 57.48 -14.17
C TYR A 330 -11.16 58.23 -15.15
N GLN A 331 -11.79 57.51 -16.08
CA GLN A 331 -12.75 58.10 -17.03
C GLN A 331 -13.97 58.70 -16.33
N LEU A 332 -14.53 58.03 -15.32
CA LEU A 332 -15.66 58.56 -14.54
C LEU A 332 -15.28 59.82 -13.77
N ILE A 333 -14.09 59.87 -13.15
CA ILE A 333 -13.60 61.07 -12.47
C ILE A 333 -13.44 62.22 -13.47
N GLN A 334 -12.91 61.94 -14.67
CA GLN A 334 -12.76 62.95 -15.72
C GLN A 334 -14.11 63.43 -16.27
N ALA A 335 -15.04 62.53 -16.52
CA ALA A 335 -16.40 62.85 -16.94
C ALA A 335 -17.14 63.67 -15.88
N SER A 336 -17.00 63.31 -14.60
CA SER A 336 -17.55 64.08 -13.48
C SER A 336 -16.95 65.50 -13.42
N LYS A 337 -15.64 65.64 -13.59
CA LYS A 337 -14.99 66.96 -13.68
C LYS A 337 -15.52 67.79 -14.84
N LEU A 338 -15.65 67.19 -16.03
CA LEU A 338 -16.17 67.87 -17.21
C LEU A 338 -17.64 68.27 -17.03
N ALA A 339 -18.45 67.40 -16.42
CA ALA A 339 -19.84 67.71 -16.10
C ALA A 339 -19.94 68.89 -15.11
N SER A 340 -19.13 68.89 -14.04
CA SER A 340 -19.08 70.03 -13.11
C SER A 340 -18.57 71.32 -13.77
N ILE A 341 -17.60 71.24 -14.69
CA ILE A 341 -17.16 72.40 -15.48
C ILE A 341 -18.29 72.88 -16.39
N GLY A 342 -19.03 71.97 -17.02
CA GLY A 342 -20.18 72.30 -17.86
C GLY A 342 -21.31 72.97 -17.07
N GLU A 343 -21.63 72.45 -15.88
CA GLU A 343 -22.62 73.02 -14.97
C GLU A 343 -22.20 74.43 -14.51
N LEU A 344 -20.94 74.62 -14.14
CA LEU A 344 -20.40 75.93 -13.81
C LEU A 344 -20.42 76.88 -15.01
N ALA A 345 -20.08 76.41 -16.22
CA ALA A 345 -20.09 77.22 -17.42
C ALA A 345 -21.51 77.65 -17.80
N THR A 346 -22.51 76.77 -17.66
CA THR A 346 -23.92 77.12 -17.85
C THR A 346 -24.40 78.11 -16.78
N GLY A 347 -23.99 77.95 -15.52
CA GLY A 347 -24.24 78.92 -14.46
C GLY A 347 -23.65 80.30 -14.77
N ILE A 348 -22.39 80.36 -15.16
CA ILE A 348 -21.71 81.61 -15.58
C ILE A 348 -22.40 82.22 -16.80
N ALA A 349 -22.78 81.41 -17.79
CA ALA A 349 -23.50 81.90 -18.97
C ALA A 349 -24.85 82.52 -18.61
N HIS A 350 -25.60 81.92 -17.68
CA HIS A 350 -26.83 82.51 -17.16
C HIS A 350 -26.57 83.79 -16.37
N GLU A 351 -25.51 83.84 -15.56
CA GLU A 351 -25.15 85.04 -14.80
C GLU A 351 -24.67 86.19 -15.71
N ILE A 352 -24.03 85.91 -16.84
CA ILE A 352 -23.65 86.91 -17.87
C ILE A 352 -24.87 87.34 -18.71
N ASN A 353 -25.77 86.41 -19.05
CA ASN A 353 -26.96 86.73 -19.83
C ASN A 353 -27.92 87.67 -19.06
N ASN A 354 -27.96 87.59 -17.73
CA ASN A 354 -28.78 88.47 -16.91
C ASN A 354 -28.48 89.98 -17.11
N PRO A 355 -27.25 90.49 -16.91
CA PRO A 355 -26.94 91.89 -17.18
C PRO A 355 -27.07 92.24 -18.66
N LEU A 356 -26.78 91.34 -19.60
CA LEU A 356 -27.00 91.60 -21.04
C LEU A 356 -28.48 91.81 -21.37
N ALA A 357 -29.38 91.06 -20.74
CA ALA A 357 -30.82 91.25 -20.90
C ALA A 357 -31.26 92.62 -20.37
N ILE A 358 -30.71 93.06 -19.21
CA ILE A 358 -30.97 94.41 -18.66
C ILE A 358 -30.46 95.48 -19.64
N ILE A 359 -29.22 95.40 -20.10
CA ILE A 359 -28.65 96.36 -21.07
C ILE A 359 -29.51 96.42 -22.34
N SER A 360 -29.96 95.27 -22.84
CA SER A 360 -30.81 95.21 -24.03
C SER A 360 -32.20 95.81 -23.78
N ALA A 361 -32.79 95.59 -22.60
CA ALA A 361 -34.09 96.16 -22.23
C ALA A 361 -34.00 97.68 -22.10
N GLU A 362 -33.03 98.19 -21.34
CA GLU A 362 -32.86 99.63 -21.14
C GLU A 362 -32.43 100.35 -22.43
N SER A 363 -31.62 99.70 -23.28
CA SER A 363 -31.36 100.24 -24.62
C SER A 363 -32.62 100.31 -25.49
N GLY A 364 -33.58 99.42 -25.27
CA GLY A 364 -34.90 99.46 -25.92
C GLY A 364 -35.73 100.63 -25.39
N VAL A 365 -35.84 100.75 -24.06
CA VAL A 365 -36.54 101.85 -23.38
C VAL A 365 -35.98 103.21 -23.84
N LEU A 366 -34.65 103.36 -23.86
CA LEU A 366 -34.01 104.57 -24.36
C LEU A 366 -34.38 104.88 -25.82
N LYS A 367 -34.48 103.88 -26.70
CA LYS A 367 -34.92 104.11 -28.09
C LYS A 367 -36.38 104.53 -28.15
N ASP A 368 -37.24 103.91 -27.34
CA ASP A 368 -38.67 104.21 -27.27
C ASP A 368 -38.91 105.61 -26.70
N MET A 369 -38.09 106.07 -25.74
CA MET A 369 -38.12 107.45 -25.22
C MET A 369 -37.87 108.51 -26.30
N PHE A 370 -37.09 108.18 -27.33
CA PHE A 370 -36.85 109.07 -28.48
C PHE A 370 -37.80 108.81 -29.66
N ASN A 371 -38.77 107.90 -29.52
CA ASN A 371 -39.77 107.63 -30.53
C ASN A 371 -41.07 108.42 -30.24
N PRO A 372 -41.47 109.37 -31.12
CA PRO A 372 -42.62 110.23 -30.90
C PRO A 372 -43.98 109.51 -30.83
N GLU A 373 -44.06 108.22 -31.19
CA GLU A 373 -45.29 107.42 -31.08
C GLU A 373 -45.61 106.96 -29.65
N PHE A 374 -44.62 106.90 -28.74
CA PHE A 374 -44.78 106.27 -27.43
C PHE A 374 -45.00 107.25 -26.27
N ASP A 375 -44.88 108.57 -26.49
CA ASP A 375 -45.10 109.64 -25.49
C ASP A 375 -44.44 109.39 -24.12
N LEU A 376 -43.20 108.93 -24.14
CA LEU A 376 -42.39 108.63 -22.95
C LEU A 376 -41.56 109.86 -22.53
N ASP A 377 -41.36 110.04 -21.22
CA ASP A 377 -40.57 111.15 -20.66
C ASP A 377 -39.09 111.04 -21.06
N ASN A 378 -38.65 111.93 -21.95
CA ASN A 378 -37.28 111.99 -22.45
C ASN A 378 -36.43 113.09 -21.81
N SER A 379 -36.82 113.55 -20.61
CA SER A 379 -36.04 114.53 -19.86
C SER A 379 -34.60 114.04 -19.62
N PRO A 380 -33.60 114.96 -19.62
CA PRO A 380 -32.19 114.59 -19.45
C PRO A 380 -31.89 113.79 -18.18
N ASP A 381 -32.69 114.00 -17.13
CA ASP A 381 -32.53 113.30 -15.86
C ASP A 381 -33.02 111.84 -15.94
N LYS A 382 -34.14 111.58 -16.64
CA LYS A 382 -34.63 110.23 -16.89
C LYS A 382 -33.73 109.43 -17.81
N VAL A 383 -33.21 110.04 -18.87
CA VAL A 383 -32.23 109.39 -19.77
C VAL A 383 -30.94 109.03 -19.03
N ARG A 384 -30.47 109.88 -18.10
CA ARG A 384 -29.32 109.56 -17.25
C ARG A 384 -29.59 108.43 -16.28
N GLU A 385 -30.81 108.34 -15.75
CA GLU A 385 -31.22 107.24 -14.88
C GLU A 385 -31.15 105.90 -15.62
N GLU A 386 -31.71 105.82 -16.83
CA GLU A 386 -31.66 104.59 -17.65
C GLU A 386 -30.25 104.22 -18.10
N LEU A 387 -29.41 105.21 -18.46
CA LEU A 387 -27.99 104.99 -18.71
C LEU A 387 -27.25 104.50 -17.45
N GLY A 388 -27.67 104.93 -16.26
CA GLY A 388 -27.14 104.44 -14.99
C GLY A 388 -27.41 102.95 -14.77
N TYR A 389 -28.62 102.48 -15.10
CA TYR A 389 -28.95 101.05 -15.04
C TYR A 389 -28.12 100.21 -16.03
N ILE A 390 -27.83 100.75 -17.22
CA ILE A 390 -26.90 100.12 -18.18
C ILE A 390 -25.48 100.05 -17.62
N ASP A 391 -24.96 101.14 -17.08
CA ASP A 391 -23.60 101.19 -16.51
C ASP A 391 -23.45 100.22 -15.32
N ASP A 392 -24.47 100.12 -14.46
CA ASP A 392 -24.51 99.15 -13.36
C ASP A 392 -24.55 97.70 -13.86
N ALA A 393 -25.33 97.42 -14.91
CA ALA A 393 -25.37 96.10 -15.54
C ALA A 393 -24.03 95.74 -16.21
N VAL A 394 -23.36 96.69 -16.88
CA VAL A 394 -22.01 96.52 -17.44
C VAL A 394 -20.98 96.26 -16.34
N SER A 395 -21.03 97.01 -15.25
CA SER A 395 -20.16 96.82 -14.09
C SER A 395 -20.35 95.43 -13.47
N ARG A 396 -21.60 94.97 -13.33
CA ARG A 396 -21.93 93.62 -12.85
C ARG A 396 -21.44 92.53 -13.80
N ALA A 397 -21.61 92.68 -15.11
CA ALA A 397 -21.08 91.72 -16.10
C ALA A 397 -19.56 91.61 -16.00
N ARG A 398 -18.86 92.74 -15.81
CA ARG A 398 -17.40 92.80 -15.65
C ARG A 398 -16.88 92.13 -14.37
N VAL A 399 -17.71 91.95 -13.34
CA VAL A 399 -17.34 91.20 -12.13
C VAL A 399 -17.46 89.69 -12.34
N ILE A 400 -18.31 89.25 -13.27
CA ILE A 400 -18.57 87.83 -13.56
C ILE A 400 -17.55 87.27 -14.56
N THR A 401 -17.12 88.07 -15.54
CA THR A 401 -16.06 87.77 -16.52
C THR A 401 -14.68 88.16 -16.03
#